data_AF-A0A821BND3-F1
#
_entry.id   AF-A0A821BND3-F1
#
_cell.length_a   1.000
_cell.length_b   1.000
_cell.length_c   1.000
_cell.angle_alpha   90.00
_cell.angle_beta   90.00
_cell.angle_gamma   90.00
#
_symmetry.space_group_name_H-M   'P 1'
#
loop_
_entity.id
_entity.type
_entity.pdbx_description
1 polymer ?
#
loop_
_entity_poly.entity_id
_entity_poly.type
_entity_poly.pdbx_seq_one_letter_code
_entity_poly.pdbx_strand_id
1 'polypeptide(L)'
;MKDMILISALFVSIGVCIYAFVRQHQTQENMNVMLQELETLQKAEGNLLAVTEKKRTEEDEIKENKIQKMNQNLLHKWFIEIQRIKEQADVFREHRDSIIDHEKQLSLALQEIEQLQIALRQAEEHAQQQSYEPSNELIDLLKRTYHIEETAFEVKRKLTETALITAKEQMNKISKMQKGFFGAVRIAHTNCIDTAGDLINAAKERLTEIHDEYEEREQRWNRIAVLLNHDDLNNLGLSTSAVYRSKDSSRIHN
;
A
#
# COMPACT_ATOMS: atom_id res chain seq x y z
N MET A 1 -143.54 69.56 2.76
CA MET A 1 -142.82 68.33 3.20
C MET A 1 -141.80 67.80 2.18
N LYS A 2 -142.00 67.96 0.86
CA LYS A 2 -141.00 67.56 -0.16
C LYS A 2 -139.71 68.40 -0.15
N ASP A 3 -139.82 69.71 0.10
CA ASP A 3 -138.64 70.61 0.05
C ASP A 3 -137.67 70.40 1.21
N MET A 4 -138.15 69.96 2.38
CA MET A 4 -137.29 69.66 3.55
C MET A 4 -136.46 68.38 3.36
N ILE A 5 -137.03 67.36 2.70
CA ILE A 5 -136.33 66.12 2.38
C ILE A 5 -135.23 66.41 1.35
N LEU A 6 -135.52 67.26 0.36
CA LEU A 6 -134.55 67.71 -0.65
C LEU A 6 -133.36 68.44 0.00
N ILE A 7 -133.63 69.34 0.95
CA ILE A 7 -132.59 70.07 1.69
C ILE A 7 -131.74 69.11 2.55
N SER A 8 -132.35 68.17 3.26
CA SER A 8 -131.59 67.18 4.05
C SER A 8 -130.72 66.25 3.18
N ALA A 9 -131.20 65.87 2.00
CA ALA A 9 -130.43 65.05 1.04
C ALA A 9 -129.25 65.83 0.45
N LEU A 10 -129.41 67.14 0.23
CA LEU A 10 -128.33 68.02 -0.24
C LEU A 10 -127.19 68.09 0.78
N PHE A 11 -127.50 68.26 2.07
CA PHE A 11 -126.48 68.27 3.13
C PHE A 11 -125.74 66.94 3.26
N VAL A 12 -126.42 65.81 3.13
CA VAL A 12 -125.77 64.49 3.15
C VAL A 12 -124.85 64.31 1.94
N SER A 13 -125.28 64.70 0.74
CA SER A 13 -124.43 64.64 -0.45
C SER A 13 -123.19 65.53 -0.33
N ILE A 14 -123.33 66.74 0.22
CA ILE A 14 -122.20 67.64 0.47
C ILE A 14 -121.25 67.03 1.52
N GLY A 15 -121.80 66.45 2.59
CA GLY A 15 -121.02 65.75 3.61
C GLY A 15 -120.21 64.58 3.04
N VAL A 16 -120.80 63.79 2.14
CA VAL A 16 -120.12 62.70 1.44
C VAL A 16 -119.03 63.23 0.50
N CYS A 17 -119.30 64.32 -0.23
CA CYS A 17 -118.30 64.95 -1.10
C CYS A 17 -117.10 65.51 -0.30
N ILE A 18 -117.34 66.18 0.83
CA ILE A 18 -116.28 66.70 1.69
C ILE A 18 -115.49 65.56 2.32
N TYR A 19 -116.15 64.52 2.82
CA TYR A 19 -115.47 63.35 3.38
C TYR A 19 -114.61 62.63 2.34
N ALA A 20 -115.11 62.46 1.11
CA ALA A 20 -114.34 61.91 0.00
C ALA A 20 -113.13 62.79 -0.34
N PHE A 21 -113.29 64.12 -0.34
CA PHE A 21 -112.20 65.07 -0.60
C PHE A 21 -111.11 65.02 0.49
N VAL A 22 -111.49 65.01 1.77
CA VAL A 22 -110.54 64.88 2.90
C VAL A 22 -109.83 63.52 2.87
N ARG A 23 -110.57 62.43 2.59
CA ARG A 23 -109.99 61.09 2.45
C ARG A 23 -109.01 61.02 1.27
N GLN A 24 -109.34 61.63 0.14
CA GLN A 24 -108.47 61.72 -1.02
C GLN A 24 -107.19 62.51 -0.70
N HIS A 25 -107.30 63.64 0.00
CA HIS A 25 -106.13 64.42 0.43
C HIS A 25 -105.24 63.61 1.40
N GLN A 26 -105.82 62.97 2.40
CA GLN A 26 -105.08 62.12 3.35
C GLN A 26 -104.41 60.93 2.65
N THR A 27 -105.05 60.32 1.65
CA THR A 27 -104.42 59.25 0.85
C THR A 27 -103.26 59.76 0.00
N GLN A 28 -103.30 61.01 -0.49
CA GLN A 28 -102.19 61.61 -1.23
C GLN A 28 -100.99 61.88 -0.34
N GLU A 29 -101.20 62.42 0.87
CA GLU A 29 -100.14 62.59 1.86
C GLU A 29 -99.53 61.25 2.28
N ASN A 30 -100.38 60.24 2.56
CA ASN A 30 -99.90 58.90 2.89
C ASN A 30 -99.15 58.24 1.72
N MET A 31 -99.58 58.47 0.47
CA MET A 31 -98.85 58.00 -0.71
C MET A 31 -97.49 58.69 -0.84
N ASN A 32 -97.39 59.99 -0.59
CA ASN A 32 -96.11 60.71 -0.64
C ASN A 32 -95.12 60.22 0.43
N VAL A 33 -95.61 59.95 1.66
CA VAL A 33 -94.79 59.35 2.72
C VAL A 33 -94.34 57.94 2.32
N MET A 34 -95.25 57.12 1.78
CA MET A 34 -94.93 55.77 1.32
C MET A 34 -93.92 55.79 0.15
N LEU A 35 -94.01 56.76 -0.76
CA LEU A 35 -93.04 56.95 -1.84
C LEU A 35 -91.66 57.33 -1.31
N GLN A 36 -91.60 58.23 -0.31
CA GLN A 36 -90.36 58.61 0.33
C GLN A 36 -89.74 57.43 1.11
N GLU A 37 -90.56 56.65 1.83
CA GLU A 37 -90.10 55.44 2.51
C GLU A 37 -89.59 54.39 1.51
N LEU A 38 -90.27 54.18 0.38
CA LEU A 38 -89.80 53.30 -0.69
C LEU A 38 -88.48 53.77 -1.30
N GLU A 39 -88.29 55.06 -1.52
CA GLU A 39 -87.02 55.60 -2.01
C GLU A 39 -85.89 55.38 -0.99
N THR A 40 -86.17 55.58 0.30
CA THR A 40 -85.19 55.31 1.36
C THR A 40 -84.87 53.82 1.50
N LEU A 41 -85.87 52.94 1.36
CA LEU A 41 -85.70 51.49 1.37
C LEU A 41 -84.93 51.02 0.14
N GLN A 42 -85.22 51.54 -1.04
CA GLN A 42 -84.49 51.24 -2.27
C GLN A 42 -83.02 51.69 -2.17
N LYS A 43 -82.77 52.84 -1.54
CA LYS A 43 -81.41 53.31 -1.23
C LYS A 43 -80.71 52.39 -0.22
N ALA A 44 -81.41 51.93 0.81
CA ALA A 44 -80.87 51.00 1.78
C ALA A 44 -80.55 49.63 1.15
N GLU A 45 -81.42 49.12 0.27
CA GLU A 45 -81.19 47.90 -0.52
C GLU A 45 -79.98 48.04 -1.43
N GLY A 46 -79.88 49.15 -2.17
CA GLY A 46 -78.72 49.45 -3.01
C GLY A 46 -77.42 49.52 -2.21
N ASN A 47 -77.45 50.13 -1.03
CA ASN A 47 -76.29 50.20 -0.13
C ASN A 47 -75.91 48.81 0.41
N LEU A 48 -76.88 47.98 0.80
CA LEU A 48 -76.63 46.62 1.26
C LEU A 48 -76.01 45.76 0.16
N LEU A 49 -76.54 45.84 -1.07
CA LEU A 49 -75.98 45.14 -2.22
C LEU A 49 -74.53 45.56 -2.47
N ALA A 50 -74.25 46.87 -2.50
CA ALA A 50 -72.90 47.40 -2.69
C ALA A 50 -71.92 46.92 -1.59
N VAL A 51 -72.36 46.87 -0.33
CA VAL A 51 -71.54 46.36 0.78
C VAL A 51 -71.31 44.85 0.65
N THR A 52 -72.31 44.07 0.24
CA THR A 52 -72.15 42.62 0.05
C THR A 52 -71.21 42.29 -1.11
N GLU A 53 -71.28 43.05 -2.21
CA GLU A 53 -70.39 42.90 -3.34
C GLU A 53 -68.95 43.25 -2.95
N LYS A 54 -68.74 44.38 -2.27
CA LYS A 54 -67.43 44.78 -1.78
C LYS A 54 -66.81 43.74 -0.82
N LYS A 55 -67.60 43.20 0.10
CA LYS A 55 -67.12 42.15 1.01
C LYS A 55 -66.73 40.89 0.24
N ARG A 56 -67.48 40.52 -0.79
CA ARG A 56 -67.17 39.37 -1.64
C ARG A 56 -65.86 39.58 -2.41
N THR A 57 -65.65 40.77 -2.98
CA THR A 57 -64.40 41.09 -3.69
C THR A 57 -63.19 41.06 -2.74
N GLU A 58 -63.33 41.62 -1.53
CA GLU A 58 -62.25 41.57 -0.53
C GLU A 58 -61.94 40.12 -0.10
N GLU A 59 -62.97 39.29 0.13
CA GLU A 59 -62.78 37.87 0.46
C GLU A 59 -62.09 37.09 -0.67
N ASP A 60 -62.43 37.37 -1.92
CA ASP A 60 -61.85 36.71 -3.09
C ASP A 60 -60.39 37.16 -3.31
N GLU A 61 -60.08 38.46 -3.14
CA GLU A 61 -58.70 38.96 -3.14
C GLU A 61 -57.85 38.34 -2.02
N ILE A 62 -58.41 38.15 -0.82
CA ILE A 62 -57.70 37.49 0.29
C ILE A 62 -57.41 36.03 -0.06
N LYS A 63 -58.36 35.30 -0.64
CA LYS A 63 -58.16 33.91 -1.08
C LYS A 63 -57.10 33.81 -2.16
N GLU A 64 -57.15 34.69 -3.16
CA GLU A 64 -56.17 34.74 -4.25
C GLU A 64 -54.77 35.03 -3.71
N ASN A 65 -54.62 36.04 -2.86
CA ASN A 65 -53.36 36.37 -2.19
C ASN A 65 -52.82 35.18 -1.37
N LYS A 66 -53.68 34.43 -0.69
CA LYS A 66 -53.28 33.24 0.09
C LYS A 66 -52.80 32.12 -0.83
N ILE A 67 -53.49 31.86 -1.93
CA ILE A 67 -53.10 30.87 -2.94
C ILE A 67 -51.75 31.27 -3.56
N GLN A 68 -51.57 32.54 -3.92
CA GLN A 68 -50.33 33.04 -4.50
C GLN A 68 -49.15 32.87 -3.53
N LYS A 69 -49.32 33.24 -2.25
CA LYS A 69 -48.29 33.03 -1.21
C LYS A 69 -47.97 31.55 -1.01
N MET A 70 -49.00 30.68 -1.01
CA MET A 70 -48.79 29.23 -0.90
C MET A 70 -47.98 28.70 -2.09
N ASN A 71 -48.34 29.11 -3.31
CA ASN A 71 -47.64 28.72 -4.53
C ASN A 71 -46.19 29.22 -4.53
N GLN A 72 -45.93 30.46 -4.13
CA GLN A 72 -44.57 30.99 -3.99
C GLN A 72 -43.74 30.18 -2.98
N ASN A 73 -44.32 29.86 -1.82
CA ASN A 73 -43.65 29.04 -0.80
C ASN A 73 -43.35 27.63 -1.32
N LEU A 74 -44.27 27.03 -2.07
CA LEU A 74 -44.06 25.71 -2.68
C LEU A 74 -42.94 25.78 -3.72
N LEU A 75 -42.98 26.74 -4.65
CA LEU A 75 -41.93 26.93 -5.65
C LEU A 75 -40.56 27.14 -5.01
N HIS A 76 -40.49 27.91 -3.94
CA HIS A 76 -39.25 28.11 -3.20
C HIS A 76 -38.72 26.82 -2.56
N LYS A 77 -39.59 26.02 -1.93
CA LYS A 77 -39.21 24.70 -1.38
C LYS A 77 -38.72 23.75 -2.47
N TRP A 78 -39.41 23.68 -3.60
CA TRP A 78 -39.01 22.86 -4.75
C TRP A 78 -37.68 23.32 -5.33
N PHE A 79 -37.46 24.64 -5.41
CA PHE A 79 -36.19 25.19 -5.86
C PHE A 79 -35.03 24.75 -4.94
N ILE A 80 -35.20 24.87 -3.62
CA ILE A 80 -34.20 24.40 -2.65
C ILE A 80 -33.93 22.91 -2.81
N GLU A 81 -34.97 22.09 -2.92
CA GLU A 81 -34.80 20.64 -3.03
C GLU A 81 -34.09 20.25 -4.35
N ILE A 82 -34.40 20.93 -5.46
CA ILE A 82 -33.69 20.73 -6.73
C ILE A 82 -32.22 21.11 -6.60
N GLN A 83 -31.89 22.22 -5.91
CA GLN A 83 -30.49 22.59 -5.68
C GLN A 83 -29.77 21.55 -4.83
N ARG A 84 -30.41 21.09 -3.74
CA ARG A 84 -29.86 20.03 -2.87
C ARG A 84 -29.57 18.75 -3.64
N ILE A 85 -30.49 18.32 -4.51
CA ILE A 85 -30.31 17.12 -5.33
C ILE A 85 -29.17 17.32 -6.35
N LYS A 86 -29.05 18.51 -6.95
CA LYS A 86 -27.96 18.83 -7.89
C LYS A 86 -26.61 18.79 -7.19
N GLU A 87 -26.48 19.44 -6.04
CA GLU A 87 -25.25 19.41 -5.23
C GLU A 87 -24.86 17.98 -4.87
N GLN A 88 -25.82 17.15 -4.46
CA GLN A 88 -25.57 15.73 -4.21
C GLN A 88 -25.11 14.99 -5.47
N ALA A 89 -25.75 15.24 -6.62
CA ALA A 89 -25.38 14.61 -7.88
C ALA A 89 -23.95 14.99 -8.32
N ASP A 90 -23.53 16.24 -8.09
CA ASP A 90 -22.18 16.71 -8.38
C ASP A 90 -21.14 16.03 -7.47
N VAL A 91 -21.43 15.90 -6.16
CA VAL A 91 -20.59 15.13 -5.23
C VAL A 91 -20.48 13.66 -5.63
N PHE A 92 -21.58 13.03 -6.03
CA PHE A 92 -21.56 11.65 -6.53
C PHE A 92 -20.73 11.51 -7.81
N ARG A 93 -20.77 12.51 -8.69
CA ARG A 93 -19.95 12.52 -9.91
C ARG A 93 -18.46 12.62 -9.57
N GLU A 94 -18.08 13.54 -8.69
CA GLU A 94 -16.70 13.69 -8.24
C GLU A 94 -16.18 12.40 -7.58
N HIS A 95 -16.99 11.77 -6.73
CA HIS A 95 -16.62 10.51 -6.10
C HIS A 95 -16.43 9.38 -7.14
N ARG A 96 -17.31 9.32 -8.14
CA ARG A 96 -17.17 8.37 -9.25
C ARG A 96 -15.89 8.61 -10.06
N ASP A 97 -15.58 9.86 -10.37
CA ASP A 97 -14.37 10.22 -11.14
C ASP A 97 -13.10 9.86 -10.35
N SER A 98 -13.10 10.08 -9.03
CA SER A 98 -12.02 9.63 -8.13
C SER A 98 -11.88 8.10 -8.10
N ILE A 99 -12.97 7.35 -8.04
CA ILE A 99 -12.92 5.87 -8.10
C ILE A 99 -12.31 5.41 -9.42
N ILE A 100 -12.72 6.01 -10.55
CA ILE A 100 -12.19 5.66 -11.88
C ILE A 100 -10.69 5.97 -11.97
N ASP A 101 -10.22 7.06 -11.38
CA ASP A 101 -8.80 7.39 -11.33
C ASP A 101 -8.01 6.35 -10.51
N HIS A 102 -8.50 6.01 -9.32
CA HIS A 102 -7.89 4.97 -8.49
C HIS A 102 -7.86 3.60 -9.17
N GLU A 103 -8.92 3.23 -9.90
CA GLU A 103 -8.98 1.99 -10.68
C GLU A 103 -7.91 1.97 -11.79
N LYS A 104 -7.71 3.09 -12.48
CA LYS A 104 -6.63 3.21 -13.48
C LYS A 104 -5.25 3.08 -12.84
N GLN A 105 -5.01 3.75 -11.71
CA GLN A 105 -3.75 3.65 -10.98
C GLN A 105 -3.48 2.21 -10.54
N LEU A 106 -4.50 1.50 -10.03
CA LEU A 106 -4.39 0.10 -9.65
C LEU A 106 -4.06 -0.79 -10.86
N SER A 107 -4.73 -0.57 -11.99
CA SER A 107 -4.47 -1.31 -13.23
C SER A 107 -3.02 -1.14 -13.70
N LEU A 108 -2.46 0.08 -13.62
CA LEU A 108 -1.07 0.34 -13.99
C LEU A 108 -0.10 -0.35 -13.03
N ALA A 109 -0.36 -0.30 -11.72
CA ALA A 109 0.47 -0.97 -10.72
C ALA A 109 0.47 -2.50 -10.91
N LEU A 110 -0.68 -3.10 -11.24
CA LEU A 110 -0.77 -4.53 -11.55
C LEU A 110 0.05 -4.90 -12.78
N GLN A 111 0.00 -4.08 -13.84
CA GLN A 111 0.81 -4.29 -15.03
C GLN A 111 2.31 -4.19 -14.73
N GLU A 112 2.73 -3.23 -13.90
CA GLU A 112 4.13 -3.09 -13.48
C GLU A 112 4.59 -4.32 -12.67
N ILE A 113 3.75 -4.82 -11.76
CA ILE A 113 4.03 -6.05 -11.01
C ILE A 113 4.21 -7.24 -11.97
N GLU A 114 3.34 -7.39 -12.96
CA GLU A 114 3.46 -8.46 -13.96
C GLU A 114 4.78 -8.36 -14.74
N GLN A 115 5.15 -7.14 -15.17
CA GLN A 115 6.42 -6.90 -15.86
C GLN A 115 7.62 -7.24 -14.97
N LEU A 116 7.59 -6.85 -13.69
CA LEU A 116 8.65 -7.17 -12.73
C LEU A 116 8.75 -8.67 -12.46
N GLN A 117 7.62 -9.38 -12.38
CA GLN A 117 7.62 -10.84 -12.23
C GLN A 117 8.22 -11.55 -13.44
N ILE A 118 7.93 -11.08 -14.66
CA ILE A 118 8.53 -11.60 -15.88
C ILE A 118 10.03 -11.34 -15.89
N ALA A 119 10.46 -10.10 -15.59
CA ALA A 119 11.86 -9.74 -15.54
C ALA A 119 12.63 -10.52 -14.47
N LEU A 120 12.02 -10.73 -13.30
CA LEU A 120 12.58 -11.55 -12.23
C LEU A 120 12.74 -13.01 -12.67
N ARG A 121 11.70 -13.60 -13.28
CA ARG A 121 11.77 -14.97 -13.80
C ARG A 121 12.89 -15.13 -14.84
N GLN A 122 13.04 -14.17 -15.74
CA GLN A 122 14.12 -14.17 -16.72
C GLN A 122 15.50 -14.05 -16.04
N ALA A 123 15.63 -13.16 -15.05
CA ALA A 123 16.87 -13.03 -14.28
C ALA A 123 17.20 -14.31 -13.51
N GLU A 124 16.21 -14.99 -12.94
CA GLU A 124 16.37 -16.29 -12.28
C GLU A 124 16.77 -17.39 -13.27
N GLU A 125 16.15 -17.47 -14.44
CA GLU A 125 16.52 -18.42 -15.50
C GLU A 125 17.96 -18.19 -15.97
N HIS A 126 18.35 -16.93 -16.19
CA HIS A 126 19.74 -16.58 -16.53
C HIS A 126 20.71 -16.90 -15.39
N ALA A 127 20.34 -16.65 -14.15
CA ALA A 127 21.14 -17.00 -12.99
C ALA A 127 21.28 -18.51 -12.84
N GLN A 128 20.23 -19.30 -13.07
CA GLN A 128 20.28 -20.77 -13.07
C GLN A 128 21.14 -21.31 -14.21
N GLN A 129 21.06 -20.73 -15.41
CA GLN A 129 21.94 -21.08 -16.53
C GLN A 129 23.41 -20.74 -16.24
N GLN A 130 23.68 -19.69 -15.47
CA GLN A 130 25.03 -19.30 -15.04
C GLN A 130 25.47 -20.00 -13.74
N SER A 131 24.54 -20.57 -12.98
CA SER A 131 24.81 -21.33 -11.76
C SER A 131 25.34 -22.70 -12.15
N TYR A 132 26.62 -22.74 -12.48
CA TYR A 132 27.38 -23.97 -12.53
C TYR A 132 27.50 -24.53 -11.11
N GLU A 133 26.49 -25.29 -10.66
CA GLU A 133 26.74 -26.20 -9.56
C GLU A 133 27.76 -27.23 -10.02
N PRO A 134 28.88 -27.41 -9.28
CA PRO A 134 29.86 -28.41 -9.64
C PRO A 134 29.21 -29.80 -9.61
N SER A 135 29.31 -30.54 -10.73
CA SER A 135 28.79 -31.90 -10.82
C SER A 135 29.32 -32.75 -9.67
N ASN A 136 28.47 -33.59 -9.07
CA ASN A 136 28.87 -34.55 -8.03
C ASN A 136 30.06 -35.42 -8.47
N GLU A 137 30.15 -35.75 -9.76
CA GLU A 137 31.29 -36.48 -10.33
C GLU A 137 32.61 -35.71 -10.19
N LEU A 138 32.60 -34.39 -10.41
CA LEU A 138 33.78 -33.55 -10.23
C LEU A 138 34.21 -33.50 -8.75
N ILE A 139 33.24 -33.38 -7.84
CA ILE A 139 33.51 -33.39 -6.40
C ILE A 139 34.16 -34.71 -5.98
N ASP A 140 33.65 -35.85 -6.45
CA ASP A 140 34.21 -37.16 -6.11
C ASP A 140 35.62 -37.37 -6.69
N LEU A 141 35.85 -36.90 -7.92
CA LEU A 141 37.19 -36.88 -8.53
C LEU A 141 38.17 -36.03 -7.72
N LEU A 142 37.76 -34.84 -7.28
CA LEU A 142 38.58 -33.96 -6.45
C LEU A 142 38.88 -34.60 -5.09
N LYS A 143 37.89 -35.21 -4.43
CA LYS A 143 38.11 -35.93 -3.16
C LYS A 143 39.15 -37.04 -3.31
N ARG A 144 39.05 -37.81 -4.40
CA ARG A 144 40.01 -38.87 -4.70
C ARG A 144 41.41 -38.31 -4.96
N THR A 145 41.52 -37.22 -5.72
CA THR A 145 42.79 -36.54 -6.01
C THR A 145 43.45 -36.06 -4.72
N TYR A 146 42.70 -35.40 -3.83
CA TYR A 146 43.20 -34.96 -2.53
C TYR A 146 43.78 -36.12 -1.71
N HIS A 147 43.05 -37.25 -1.61
CA HIS A 147 43.53 -38.41 -0.87
C HIS A 147 44.82 -39.00 -1.48
N ILE A 148 44.93 -39.04 -2.80
CA ILE A 148 46.15 -39.50 -3.47
C ILE A 148 47.32 -38.55 -3.17
N GLU A 149 47.10 -37.24 -3.28
CA GLU A 149 48.12 -36.23 -2.96
C GLU A 149 48.54 -36.28 -1.49
N GLU A 150 47.58 -36.47 -0.58
CA GLU A 150 47.84 -36.59 0.84
C GLU A 150 48.70 -37.81 1.17
N THR A 151 48.32 -38.97 0.66
CA THR A 151 49.06 -40.21 0.89
C THR A 151 50.46 -40.15 0.31
N ALA A 152 50.64 -39.57 -0.89
CA ALA A 152 51.95 -39.37 -1.51
C ALA A 152 52.85 -38.45 -0.67
N PHE A 153 52.31 -37.33 -0.20
CA PHE A 153 53.00 -36.39 0.66
C PHE A 153 53.44 -37.03 1.98
N GLU A 154 52.54 -37.77 2.65
CA GLU A 154 52.81 -38.41 3.93
C GLU A 154 53.94 -39.46 3.81
N VAL A 155 53.97 -40.20 2.70
CA VAL A 155 55.07 -41.14 2.39
C VAL A 155 56.38 -40.38 2.17
N LYS A 156 56.36 -39.34 1.32
CA LYS A 156 57.55 -38.53 1.00
C LYS A 156 58.13 -37.87 2.26
N ARG A 157 57.26 -37.37 3.14
CA ARG A 157 57.61 -36.80 4.44
C ARG A 157 58.29 -37.83 5.35
N LYS A 158 57.66 -38.99 5.56
CA LYS A 158 58.25 -40.06 6.42
C LYS A 158 59.61 -40.53 5.91
N LEU A 159 59.77 -40.67 4.60
CA LEU A 159 61.06 -41.03 3.99
C LEU A 159 62.13 -39.96 4.24
N THR A 160 61.77 -38.67 4.17
CA THR A 160 62.71 -37.58 4.44
C THR A 160 63.06 -37.47 5.92
N GLU A 161 62.07 -37.63 6.82
CA GLU A 161 62.30 -37.65 8.26
C GLU A 161 63.24 -38.79 8.68
N THR A 162 63.03 -39.99 8.15
CA THR A 162 63.92 -41.15 8.41
C THR A 162 65.32 -40.97 7.83
N ALA A 163 65.44 -40.41 6.62
CA ALA A 163 66.74 -40.08 6.03
C ALA A 163 67.50 -39.05 6.88
N LEU A 164 66.81 -38.03 7.39
CA LEU A 164 67.41 -37.01 8.25
C LEU A 164 67.86 -37.56 9.60
N ILE A 165 67.07 -38.44 10.23
CA ILE A 165 67.48 -39.15 11.46
C ILE A 165 68.75 -39.95 11.20
N THR A 166 68.78 -40.72 10.11
CA THR A 166 69.93 -41.55 9.73
C THR A 166 71.19 -40.70 9.49
N ALA A 167 71.06 -39.59 8.76
CA ALA A 167 72.16 -38.66 8.51
C ALA A 167 72.69 -38.02 9.80
N LYS A 168 71.80 -37.62 10.73
CA LYS A 168 72.18 -37.10 12.05
C LYS A 168 72.91 -38.15 12.89
N GLU A 169 72.45 -39.40 12.88
CA GLU A 169 73.11 -40.48 13.60
C GLU A 169 74.51 -40.78 13.06
N GLN A 170 74.68 -40.77 11.73
CA GLN A 170 75.99 -40.92 11.10
C GLN A 170 76.94 -39.78 11.49
N MET A 171 76.48 -38.53 11.44
CA MET A 171 77.25 -37.37 11.86
C MET A 171 77.64 -37.43 13.35
N ASN A 172 76.72 -37.86 14.23
CA ASN A 172 76.99 -38.04 15.66
C ASN A 172 78.01 -39.15 15.93
N LYS A 173 77.96 -40.26 15.18
CA LYS A 173 78.96 -41.33 15.27
C LYS A 173 80.34 -40.81 14.88
N ILE A 174 80.44 -40.05 13.78
CA ILE A 174 81.69 -39.43 13.33
C ILE A 174 82.22 -38.45 14.39
N SER A 175 81.37 -37.58 14.94
CA SER A 175 81.74 -36.61 15.98
C SER A 175 82.26 -37.29 17.26
N LYS A 176 81.63 -38.40 17.69
CA LYS A 176 82.08 -39.18 18.85
C LYS A 176 83.44 -39.84 18.62
N MET A 177 83.65 -40.43 17.42
CA MET A 177 84.93 -41.04 17.06
C MET A 177 86.06 -39.99 17.01
N GLN A 178 85.77 -38.79 16.53
CA GLN A 178 86.74 -37.69 16.47
C GLN A 178 87.18 -37.18 17.86
N LYS A 179 86.27 -37.18 18.85
CA LYS A 179 86.58 -36.77 20.24
C LYS A 179 87.40 -37.82 21.02
N GLY A 180 87.38 -39.09 20.58
CA GLY A 180 88.01 -40.21 21.29
C GLY A 180 89.39 -40.64 20.79
N PHE A 181 89.87 -40.13 19.65
CA PHE A 181 91.06 -40.69 18.98
C PHE A 181 92.19 -39.65 18.86
N PHE A 182 93.28 -39.87 19.61
CA PHE A 182 94.54 -39.11 19.48
C PHE A 182 95.24 -39.46 18.15
N GLY A 183 95.53 -38.41 17.38
CA GLY A 183 96.42 -38.28 16.21
C GLY A 183 97.01 -39.52 15.54
N ALA A 184 96.52 -39.86 14.32
CA ALA A 184 97.34 -40.28 13.16
C ALA A 184 96.49 -40.61 11.90
N VAL A 185 95.19 -40.91 12.04
CA VAL A 185 94.34 -41.35 10.90
C VAL A 185 93.44 -40.21 10.41
N ARG A 186 94.02 -39.16 9.81
CA ARG A 186 93.25 -37.94 9.47
C ARG A 186 92.74 -37.88 8.02
N ILE A 187 93.35 -38.62 7.08
CA ILE A 187 93.11 -38.46 5.63
C ILE A 187 91.94 -39.30 5.10
N ALA A 188 91.67 -40.49 5.69
CA ALA A 188 90.50 -41.31 5.32
C ALA A 188 89.19 -40.83 5.97
N HIS A 189 89.28 -40.00 7.03
CA HIS A 189 88.13 -39.50 7.78
C HIS A 189 87.53 -38.22 7.22
N THR A 190 88.30 -37.37 6.53
CA THR A 190 87.78 -36.16 5.87
C THR A 190 86.72 -36.50 4.83
N ASN A 191 86.97 -37.49 3.96
CA ASN A 191 85.98 -37.93 2.97
C ASN A 191 84.68 -38.46 3.63
N CYS A 192 84.77 -39.11 4.80
CA CYS A 192 83.61 -39.59 5.54
C CYS A 192 82.79 -38.45 6.18
N ILE A 193 83.48 -37.41 6.69
CA ILE A 193 82.84 -36.20 7.21
C ILE A 193 82.12 -35.46 6.09
N ASP A 194 82.78 -35.30 4.93
CA ASP A 194 82.21 -34.61 3.77
C ASP A 194 80.96 -35.36 3.27
N THR A 195 81.04 -36.68 3.10
CA THR A 195 79.86 -37.49 2.71
C THR A 195 78.68 -37.40 3.70
N ALA A 196 78.94 -37.35 5.01
CA ALA A 196 77.89 -37.17 6.01
C ALA A 196 77.32 -35.74 6.01
N GLY A 197 78.15 -34.74 5.72
CA GLY A 197 77.75 -33.35 5.53
C GLY A 197 76.83 -33.19 4.32
N ASP A 198 77.20 -33.81 3.20
CA ASP A 198 76.42 -33.83 1.96
C ASP A 198 75.04 -34.49 2.19
N LEU A 199 75.00 -35.60 2.94
CA LEU A 199 73.74 -36.27 3.31
C LEU A 199 72.84 -35.38 4.18
N ILE A 200 73.40 -34.60 5.10
CA ILE A 200 72.62 -33.65 5.92
C ILE A 200 72.10 -32.50 5.06
N ASN A 201 72.94 -31.95 4.17
CA ASN A 201 72.53 -30.85 3.30
C ASN A 201 71.43 -31.30 2.33
N ALA A 202 71.57 -32.49 1.74
CA ALA A 202 70.53 -33.10 0.89
C ALA A 202 69.23 -33.38 1.68
N ALA A 203 69.32 -33.79 2.95
CA ALA A 203 68.14 -33.99 3.78
C ALA A 203 67.44 -32.66 4.14
N LYS A 204 68.20 -31.56 4.30
CA LYS A 204 67.65 -30.22 4.52
C LYS A 204 66.96 -29.68 3.27
N GLU A 205 67.57 -29.86 2.10
CA GLU A 205 66.98 -29.47 0.82
C GLU A 205 65.65 -30.20 0.56
N ARG A 206 65.60 -31.51 0.83
CA ARG A 206 64.34 -32.27 0.75
C ARG A 206 63.27 -31.80 1.75
N LEU A 207 63.67 -31.32 2.92
CA LEU A 207 62.71 -30.74 3.87
C LEU A 207 62.14 -29.41 3.39
N THR A 208 62.97 -28.55 2.79
CA THR A 208 62.49 -27.30 2.19
C THR A 208 61.52 -27.59 1.03
N GLU A 209 61.84 -28.57 0.17
CA GLU A 209 60.92 -29.01 -0.89
C GLU A 209 59.57 -29.51 -0.33
N ILE A 210 59.58 -30.30 0.74
CA ILE A 210 58.35 -30.79 1.39
C ILE A 210 57.55 -29.63 2.00
N HIS A 211 58.22 -28.62 2.54
CA HIS A 211 57.56 -27.45 3.10
C HIS A 211 56.85 -26.64 2.01
N ASP A 212 57.57 -26.34 0.92
CA ASP A 212 57.02 -25.60 -0.22
C ASP A 212 55.84 -26.36 -0.86
N GLU A 213 55.95 -27.69 -0.99
CA GLU A 213 54.88 -28.56 -1.48
C GLU A 213 53.65 -28.56 -0.55
N TYR A 214 53.85 -28.51 0.77
CA TYR A 214 52.75 -28.41 1.72
C TYR A 214 52.00 -27.09 1.59
N GLU A 215 52.74 -25.97 1.55
CA GLU A 215 52.16 -24.64 1.47
C GLU A 215 51.38 -24.43 0.16
N GLU A 216 51.96 -24.84 -0.98
CA GLU A 216 51.28 -24.82 -2.28
C GLU A 216 49.98 -25.61 -2.22
N ARG A 217 50.04 -26.83 -1.70
CA ARG A 217 48.89 -27.73 -1.67
C ARG A 217 47.78 -27.15 -0.80
N GLU A 218 48.11 -26.61 0.36
CA GLU A 218 47.15 -25.95 1.23
C GLU A 218 46.49 -24.75 0.52
N GLN A 219 47.27 -23.88 -0.12
CA GLN A 219 46.76 -22.73 -0.85
C GLN A 219 45.85 -23.14 -2.02
N ARG A 220 46.28 -24.12 -2.82
CA ARG A 220 45.52 -24.63 -3.96
C ARG A 220 44.19 -25.24 -3.53
N TRP A 221 44.20 -26.10 -2.52
CA TRP A 221 42.98 -26.76 -2.04
C TRP A 221 42.01 -25.77 -1.37
N ASN A 222 42.51 -24.78 -0.63
CA ASN A 222 41.68 -23.69 -0.12
C ASN A 222 41.06 -22.88 -1.27
N ARG A 223 41.82 -22.59 -2.34
CA ARG A 223 41.29 -21.86 -3.50
C ARG A 223 40.23 -22.66 -4.23
N ILE A 224 40.42 -23.97 -4.39
CA ILE A 224 39.44 -24.88 -5.01
C ILE A 224 38.15 -24.90 -4.18
N ALA A 225 38.23 -25.00 -2.85
CA ALA A 225 37.05 -25.01 -1.97
C ALA A 225 36.19 -23.73 -2.16
N VAL A 226 36.83 -22.56 -2.15
CA VAL A 226 36.17 -21.26 -2.39
C VAL A 226 35.48 -21.20 -3.76
N LEU A 227 36.11 -21.73 -4.80
CA LEU A 227 35.54 -21.76 -6.15
C LEU A 227 34.34 -22.70 -6.29
N LEU A 228 34.22 -23.70 -5.41
CA LEU A 228 33.10 -24.63 -5.36
C LEU A 228 31.98 -24.17 -4.41
N ASN A 229 32.02 -22.91 -3.94
CA ASN A 229 31.09 -22.36 -2.93
C ASN A 229 31.07 -23.18 -1.62
N HIS A 230 32.18 -23.83 -1.28
CA HIS A 230 32.36 -24.47 0.02
C HIS A 230 33.32 -23.62 0.85
N ASP A 231 32.82 -23.11 1.98
CA ASP A 231 33.57 -22.16 2.82
C ASP A 231 34.89 -22.72 3.38
N ASP A 232 35.05 -24.05 3.44
CA ASP A 232 36.23 -24.73 3.98
C ASP A 232 36.46 -26.11 3.33
N LEU A 233 37.71 -26.59 3.35
CA LEU A 233 38.08 -27.97 2.97
C LEU A 233 37.32 -29.03 3.79
N ASN A 234 36.98 -28.68 5.03
CA ASN A 234 36.17 -29.49 5.92
C ASN A 234 34.76 -29.72 5.36
N ASN A 235 34.19 -28.71 4.70
CA ASN A 235 32.87 -28.78 4.08
C ASN A 235 32.88 -29.64 2.81
N LEU A 236 34.05 -29.80 2.16
CA LEU A 236 34.25 -30.79 1.09
C LEU A 236 34.47 -32.22 1.61
N GLY A 237 34.55 -32.41 2.94
CA GLY A 237 34.94 -33.68 3.57
C GLY A 237 36.43 -34.02 3.42
N LEU A 238 37.26 -33.04 3.07
CA LEU A 238 38.68 -33.20 2.76
C LEU A 238 39.60 -32.64 3.86
N SER A 239 39.12 -32.58 5.09
CA SER A 239 39.96 -32.13 6.20
C SER A 239 40.96 -33.20 6.61
N THR A 240 42.24 -32.84 6.56
CA THR A 240 43.21 -33.40 7.48
C THR A 240 43.98 -32.29 8.19
N SER A 241 43.52 -31.94 9.40
CA SER A 241 44.37 -32.01 10.60
C SER A 241 43.79 -31.27 11.82
N ALA A 242 43.52 -32.04 12.88
CA ALA A 242 43.64 -31.56 14.27
C ALA A 242 45.02 -31.86 14.87
N VAL A 243 45.97 -32.42 14.09
CA VAL A 243 47.19 -33.03 14.65
C VAL A 243 48.48 -32.24 14.35
N TYR A 244 48.52 -31.36 13.35
CA TYR A 244 49.81 -30.83 12.85
C TYR A 244 50.17 -29.41 13.32
N ARG A 245 49.25 -28.61 13.86
CA ARG A 245 49.57 -27.26 14.35
C ARG A 245 50.35 -27.22 15.67
N SER A 246 50.41 -28.31 16.44
CA SER A 246 51.05 -28.30 17.78
C SER A 246 52.53 -28.71 17.80
N LYS A 247 53.06 -29.30 16.73
CA LYS A 247 54.42 -29.90 16.77
C LYS A 247 55.53 -29.01 16.22
N ASP A 248 55.25 -28.05 15.34
CA ASP A 248 56.31 -27.19 14.76
C ASP A 248 56.67 -25.98 15.62
N SER A 249 55.74 -25.44 16.43
CA SER A 249 56.08 -24.37 17.39
C SER A 249 57.04 -24.82 18.50
N SER A 250 57.20 -26.13 18.72
CA SER A 250 58.07 -26.68 19.77
C SER A 250 59.47 -27.07 19.29
N ARG A 251 59.79 -26.91 18.00
CA ARG A 251 61.06 -27.41 17.41
C ARG A 251 61.95 -26.35 16.77
N ILE A 252 61.49 -25.10 16.64
CA ILE A 252 62.29 -24.00 16.09
C ILE A 252 63.06 -23.23 17.18
N HIS A 253 62.81 -23.50 18.47
CA HIS A 253 63.61 -23.01 19.60
C HIS A 253 64.02 -24.18 20.50
N ASN A 254 65.02 -24.95 20.07
CA ASN A 254 66.01 -25.66 20.93
C ASN A 254 67.06 -26.38 20.09
#